data_AF-A0A353QFB6-F1
#
_entry.id   AF-A0A353QFB6-F1
#
_cell.length_a   1.000
_cell.length_b   1.000
_cell.length_c   1.000
_cell.angle_alpha   90.00
_cell.angle_beta   90.00
_cell.angle_gamma   90.00
#
_symmetry.space_group_name_H-M   'P 1'
#
loop_
_entity.id
_entity.type
_entity.pdbx_description
1 polymer ?
#
loop_
_entity_poly.entity_id
_entity_poly.type
_entity_poly.pdbx_seq_one_letter_code
_entity_poly.pdbx_strand_id
1 'polypeptide(L)'
;MRRFIILLLLITITAFFSGSILNTAAGQQTVPVLLVEGEPFATEGTLEIVDGEVFLPLRVLVVAFGAKLRWLTDEQSYLLTMGQT
;
A
#
# COMPACT_ATOMS: atom_id res chain seq x y z
N MET A 1 15.30 -1.82 -56.08
CA MET A 1 16.28 -1.82 -54.97
C MET A 1 15.99 -0.74 -53.92
N ARG A 2 16.23 0.55 -54.20
CA ARG A 2 16.05 1.66 -53.21
C ARG A 2 14.65 1.80 -52.60
N ARG A 3 13.61 1.60 -53.42
CA ARG A 3 12.19 1.74 -53.01
C ARG A 3 11.73 0.66 -52.04
N PHE A 4 12.27 -0.55 -52.18
CA PHE A 4 11.99 -1.68 -51.28
C PHE A 4 12.70 -1.53 -49.93
N ILE A 5 13.91 -0.97 -49.92
CA ILE A 5 14.64 -0.68 -48.68
C ILE A 5 13.90 0.35 -47.82
N ILE A 6 13.33 1.39 -48.44
CA ILE A 6 12.56 2.43 -47.73
C ILE A 6 11.28 1.85 -47.12
N LEU A 7 10.57 0.98 -47.84
CA LEU A 7 9.36 0.33 -47.32
C LEU A 7 9.68 -0.62 -46.15
N LEU A 8 10.78 -1.36 -46.23
CA LEU A 8 11.20 -2.27 -45.16
C LEU A 8 11.62 -1.50 -43.89
N LEU A 9 12.25 -0.34 -44.06
CA LEU A 9 12.66 0.54 -42.94
C LEU A 9 11.46 1.23 -42.27
N LEU A 10 10.39 1.54 -43.02
CA LEU A 10 9.15 2.08 -42.47
C LEU A 10 8.37 1.07 -41.62
N ILE A 11 8.41 -0.21 -42.02
CA ILE A 11 7.75 -1.31 -41.28
C ILE A 11 8.48 -1.61 -39.97
N THR A 12 9.81 -1.54 -39.93
CA THR A 12 10.56 -1.77 -38.69
C THR A 12 10.41 -0.63 -37.68
N ILE A 13 10.31 0.62 -38.14
CA ILE A 13 10.08 1.79 -37.27
C ILE A 13 8.69 1.75 -36.62
N THR A 14 7.66 1.34 -37.36
CA THR A 14 6.29 1.23 -36.81
C THR A 14 6.17 0.07 -35.81
N ALA A 15 6.83 -1.05 -36.05
CA ALA A 15 6.86 -2.19 -35.11
C ALA A 15 7.60 -1.86 -33.79
N PHE A 16 8.60 -0.97 -33.82
CA PHE A 16 9.31 -0.53 -32.62
C PHE A 16 8.48 0.40 -31.72
N PHE A 17 7.57 1.19 -32.31
CA PHE A 17 6.77 2.16 -31.57
C PHE A 17 5.60 1.51 -30.80
N SER A 18 5.09 0.37 -31.28
CA SER A 18 3.98 -0.34 -30.62
C SER A 18 4.40 -1.13 -29.37
N GLY A 19 5.70 -1.36 -29.14
CA GLY A 19 6.20 -2.16 -28.02
C GLY A 19 6.27 -1.44 -26.67
N SER A 20 6.00 -0.14 -26.60
CA SER A 20 6.28 0.69 -25.43
C SER A 20 5.05 1.16 -24.64
N ILE A 21 3.85 0.60 -24.89
CA ILE A 21 2.60 1.02 -24.19
C ILE A 21 1.99 -0.13 -23.37
N LEU A 22 2.82 -0.99 -22.77
CA LEU A 22 2.33 -2.00 -21.85
C LEU A 22 2.92 -1.76 -20.47
N ASN A 23 2.01 -1.52 -19.53
CA ASN A 23 2.18 -1.46 -18.08
C ASN A 23 2.74 -0.17 -17.47
N THR A 24 1.94 0.89 -17.54
CA THR A 24 1.77 1.80 -16.39
C THR A 24 0.42 1.53 -15.73
N ALA A 25 0.17 0.29 -15.32
CA ALA A 25 -0.68 0.07 -14.17
C ALA A 25 0.14 0.57 -12.98
N ALA A 26 0.13 1.89 -12.76
CA ALA A 26 0.49 2.44 -11.46
C ALA A 26 -0.33 1.64 -10.46
N GLY A 27 0.32 0.74 -9.72
CA GLY A 27 -0.35 -0.11 -8.74
C GLY A 27 -1.16 0.81 -7.84
N GLN A 28 -2.48 0.81 -8.00
CA GLN A 28 -3.37 1.48 -7.07
C GLN A 28 -3.23 0.70 -5.77
N GLN A 29 -2.30 1.15 -4.94
CA GLN A 29 -2.11 0.62 -3.60
C GLN A 29 -3.42 0.92 -2.87
N THR A 30 -4.24 -0.10 -2.77
CA THR A 30 -5.56 0.01 -2.15
C THR A 30 -5.31 0.15 -0.66
N VAL A 31 -5.49 1.35 -0.12
CA VAL A 31 -5.35 1.58 1.33
C VAL A 31 -6.50 0.83 2.00
N PRO A 32 -6.22 -0.20 2.83
CA PRO A 32 -7.29 -0.97 3.45
C PRO A 32 -8.03 -0.12 4.49
N VAL A 33 -9.31 -0.42 4.70
CA VAL A 33 -10.15 0.23 5.71
C VAL A 33 -10.35 -0.74 6.87
N LEU A 34 -10.15 -0.27 8.10
CA LEU A 34 -10.45 -1.04 9.31
C LEU A 34 -11.93 -0.91 9.67
N LEU A 35 -12.59 -2.05 9.92
CA LEU A 35 -13.95 -2.11 10.43
C LEU A 35 -13.92 -2.68 11.85
N VAL A 36 -14.62 -2.02 12.78
CA VAL A 36 -14.82 -2.49 14.16
C VAL A 36 -16.31 -2.67 14.35
N GLU A 37 -16.75 -3.90 14.64
CA GLU A 37 -18.18 -4.25 14.75
C GLU A 37 -19.02 -3.88 13.51
N GLY A 38 -18.39 -3.85 12.34
CA GLY A 38 -19.04 -3.52 11.06
C GLY A 38 -19.01 -2.03 10.71
N GLU A 39 -18.58 -1.17 11.63
CA GLU A 39 -18.49 0.28 11.41
C GLU A 39 -17.06 0.70 11.02
N PRO A 40 -16.90 1.63 10.06
CA PRO A 40 -15.60 2.17 9.69
C PRO A 40 -14.92 2.83 10.89
N PHE A 41 -13.72 2.37 11.24
CA PHE A 41 -12.93 2.96 12.30
C PHE A 41 -11.90 3.92 11.71
N ALA A 42 -12.05 5.21 12.01
CA ALA A 42 -11.09 6.22 11.58
C ALA A 42 -9.77 6.05 12.32
N THR A 43 -8.72 5.67 11.59
CA THR A 43 -7.38 5.52 12.13
C THR A 43 -6.61 6.84 11.99
N GLU A 44 -5.97 7.33 13.06
CA GLU A 44 -5.07 8.49 12.98
C GLU A 44 -3.73 8.17 12.26
N GLY A 45 -3.62 7.01 11.61
CA GLY A 45 -2.45 6.61 10.85
C GLY A 45 -2.82 5.74 9.65
N THR A 46 -1.88 5.60 8.73
CA THR A 46 -2.03 4.80 7.52
C THR A 46 -1.97 3.31 7.87
N LEU A 47 -2.91 2.54 7.31
CA LEU A 47 -2.77 1.09 7.21
C LEU A 47 -1.91 0.77 6.00
N GLU A 48 -0.91 -0.08 6.19
CA GLU A 48 0.00 -0.49 5.13
C GLU A 48 -0.13 -1.98 4.87
N ILE A 49 0.01 -2.38 3.60
CA ILE A 49 0.11 -3.78 3.23
C ILE A 49 1.57 -4.02 2.82
N VAL A 50 2.26 -4.86 3.58
CA VAL A 50 3.66 -5.24 3.33
C VAL A 50 3.70 -6.76 3.22
N ASP A 51 4.18 -7.28 2.09
CA ASP A 51 4.26 -8.72 1.80
C ASP A 51 2.94 -9.50 2.00
N GLY A 52 1.81 -8.84 1.77
CA GLY A 52 0.47 -9.44 1.92
C GLY A 52 -0.07 -9.40 3.36
N GLU A 53 0.69 -8.85 4.30
CA GLU A 53 0.26 -8.64 5.68
C GLU A 53 -0.17 -7.20 5.91
N VAL A 54 -1.22 -7.01 6.72
CA VAL A 54 -1.72 -5.68 7.07
C VAL A 54 -1.02 -5.19 8.33
N PHE A 55 -0.30 -4.09 8.22
CA PHE A 55 0.34 -3.38 9.31
C PHE A 55 -0.56 -2.24 9.77
N LEU A 56 -0.86 -2.25 11.06
CA LEU A 56 -1.69 -1.26 11.73
C LEU A 56 -0.88 -0.56 12.82
N PRO A 57 -0.98 0.79 12.96
CA PRO A 57 -0.41 1.49 14.09
C PRO A 57 -0.94 0.92 15.42
N LEU A 58 -0.05 0.43 16.28
CA LEU A 58 -0.40 -0.21 17.56
C LEU A 58 -1.38 0.63 18.40
N ARG A 59 -1.22 1.96 18.40
CA ARG A 59 -2.09 2.89 19.15
C ARG A 59 -3.56 2.79 18.73
N VAL A 60 -3.83 2.62 17.44
CA VAL A 60 -5.20 2.48 16.91
C VAL A 60 -5.87 1.26 17.53
N LEU A 61 -5.18 0.13 17.50
CA LEU A 61 -5.67 -1.14 18.03
C LEU A 61 -5.97 -1.04 19.53
N VAL A 62 -5.06 -0.41 20.27
CA VAL A 62 -5.20 -0.21 21.72
C VAL A 62 -6.43 0.64 22.06
N VAL A 63 -6.66 1.73 21.33
CA VAL A 63 -7.83 2.60 21.54
C VAL A 63 -9.13 1.87 21.16
N ALA A 64 -9.14 1.17 20.03
CA ALA A 64 -10.31 0.42 19.56
C ALA A 64 -10.77 -0.63 20.58
N PHE A 65 -9.82 -1.26 21.30
CA PHE A 65 -10.11 -2.24 22.34
C PHE A 65 -10.25 -1.65 23.76
N GLY A 66 -10.32 -0.32 23.90
CA GLY A 66 -10.48 0.34 25.19
C GLY A 66 -9.28 0.20 26.15
N ALA A 67 -8.14 -0.22 25.64
CA ALA A 67 -6.89 -0.35 26.39
C ALA A 67 -6.11 0.97 26.41
N LYS A 68 -5.03 1.02 27.21
CA LYS A 68 -4.15 2.20 27.32
C LYS A 68 -2.71 1.84 26.96
N LEU A 69 -2.04 2.75 26.24
CA LEU A 69 -0.62 2.65 25.89
C LEU A 69 0.16 3.79 26.53
N ARG A 70 1.24 3.47 27.26
CA ARG A 70 2.14 4.46 27.88
C ARG A 70 3.59 4.17 27.48
N TRP A 71 4.32 5.20 27.05
CA TRP A 71 5.77 5.10 26.83
C TRP A 71 6.49 5.15 28.19
N LEU A 72 7.42 4.22 28.41
CA LEU A 72 8.31 4.16 29.56
C LEU A 72 9.72 4.56 29.13
N THR A 73 10.11 5.80 29.44
CA THR A 73 11.39 6.37 28.98
C THR A 73 12.60 5.58 29.47
N ASP A 74 12.59 5.17 30.75
CA ASP A 74 13.72 4.49 31.38
C ASP A 74 13.98 3.09 30.79
N GLU A 75 12.94 2.46 30.27
CA GLU A 75 12.96 1.11 29.71
C GLU A 75 12.98 1.10 28.17
N GLN A 76 12.82 2.27 27.54
CA GLN A 76 12.60 2.44 26.11
C GLN A 76 11.52 1.50 25.55
N SER A 77 10.44 1.33 26.32
CA SER A 77 9.39 0.36 26.06
C SER A 77 8.00 1.00 26.08
N TYR A 78 7.03 0.34 25.46
CA TYR A 78 5.61 0.68 25.62
C TYR A 78 4.95 -0.28 26.61
N LEU A 79 4.31 0.26 27.65
CA LEU A 79 3.43 -0.48 28.54
C LEU A 79 2.00 -0.43 28.00
N LEU A 80 1.44 -1.61 27.76
CA LEU A 80 0.03 -1.79 27.42
C LEU A 80 -0.74 -2.22 28.67
N THR A 81 -1.85 -1.53 28.95
CA THR A 81 -2.76 -1.86 30.06
C THR A 81 -4.13 -2.18 29.48
N MET A 82 -4.55 -3.44 29.60
CA MET A 82 -5.87 -3.90 29.19
C MET A 82 -6.95 -3.29 30.10
N GLY A 83 -8.08 -2.87 29.52
CA GLY A 83 -9.29 -2.64 30.31
C GLY A 83 -9.75 -3.96 30.94
N GLN A 84 -10.15 -3.95 32.20
CA GLN A 84 -10.81 -5.11 32.81
C GLN A 84 -12.09 -5.36 32.00
N THR A 85 -12.23 -6.57 31.46
CA THR A 85 -13.40 -7.02 30.69
C THR A 85 -14.56 -7.34 31.62
#